data_AF-A0A0T6XVD5-F1
#
_entry.id   AF-A0A0T6XVD5-F1
#
_cell.length_a   1.000
_cell.length_b   1.000
_cell.length_c   1.000
_cell.angle_alpha   90.00
_cell.angle_beta   90.00
_cell.angle_gamma   90.00
#
_symmetry.space_group_name_H-M   'P 1'
#
loop_
_entity.id
_entity.type
_entity.pdbx_description
1 polymer ?
#
loop_
_entity_poly.entity_id
_entity_poly.type
_entity_poly.pdbx_seq_one_letter_code
_entity_poly.pdbx_strand_id
1 'polypeptide(L)' 'MGVFKAGSRDGYLARIAQAAEAAYEDGASIVALAQASMAGTADHVRNGPQPLSSPAAGLEQAMNMIAD' A
#
# COMPACT_ATOMS: atom_id res chain seq x y z
N MET A 1 -20.28 3.42 -9.38
CA MET A 1 -19.10 4.15 -9.91
C MET A 1 -17.98 4.02 -8.89
N GLY A 2 -16.77 3.62 -9.30
CA GLY A 2 -15.67 3.30 -8.37
C GLY A 2 -15.10 4.54 -7.66
N VAL A 3 -14.75 4.41 -6.38
CA VAL A 3 -14.29 5.51 -5.51
C VAL A 3 -13.07 6.28 -6.05
N PHE A 4 -12.20 5.62 -6.82
CA PHE A 4 -11.06 6.25 -7.50
C PHE A 4 -11.49 7.29 -8.55
N LYS A 5 -12.53 7.00 -9.34
CA LYS A 5 -13.06 7.92 -10.36
C LYS A 5 -13.88 9.07 -9.77
N ALA A 6 -14.25 8.98 -8.49
CA ALA A 6 -15.02 10.01 -7.79
C ALA A 6 -14.12 11.08 -7.13
N GLY A 7 -12.79 11.04 -7.32
CA GLY A 7 -11.85 11.98 -6.69
C GLY A 7 -11.59 11.72 -5.21
N SER A 8 -12.13 10.62 -4.64
CA SER A 8 -11.89 10.24 -3.25
C SER A 8 -10.66 9.34 -3.16
N ARG A 9 -9.47 9.96 -3.14
CA ARG A 9 -8.20 9.27 -2.93
C ARG A 9 -8.25 8.44 -1.64
N ASP A 10 -8.72 9.05 -0.56
CA ASP A 10 -8.76 8.39 0.75
C ASP A 10 -9.73 7.21 0.76
N GLY A 11 -10.90 7.32 0.11
CA GLY A 11 -11.85 6.21 -0.03
C GLY A 11 -11.30 5.07 -0.88
N TYR A 12 -10.49 5.36 -1.89
CA TYR A 12 -9.77 4.36 -2.67
C TYR A 12 -8.69 3.64 -1.83
N LEU A 13 -7.85 4.39 -1.12
CA LEU A 13 -6.79 3.80 -0.29
C LEU A 13 -7.37 2.96 0.86
N ALA A 14 -8.45 3.42 1.50
CA ALA A 14 -9.15 2.68 2.55
C ALA A 14 -9.72 1.35 2.04
N ARG A 15 -10.26 1.30 0.81
CA ARG A 15 -10.75 0.07 0.20
C ARG A 15 -9.64 -0.96 -0.04
N ILE A 16 -8.47 -0.50 -0.47
CA ILE A 16 -7.32 -1.39 -0.66
C ILE A 16 -6.78 -1.84 0.70
N ALA A 17 -6.77 -0.97 1.71
CA ALA A 17 -6.37 -1.35 3.08
C ALA A 17 -7.26 -2.47 3.62
N GLN A 18 -8.58 -2.33 3.47
CA GLN A 18 -9.55 -3.37 3.84
C GLN A 18 -9.29 -4.70 3.11
N ALA A 19 -8.93 -4.65 1.81
CA ALA A 19 -8.61 -5.85 1.06
C ALA A 19 -7.29 -6.50 1.51
N ALA A 20 -6.29 -5.70 1.90
CA ALA A 20 -5.05 -6.21 2.45
C ALA A 20 -5.28 -6.86 3.83
N GLU A 21 -6.08 -6.24 4.69
CA GLU A 21 -6.47 -6.78 5.99
C GLU A 21 -7.22 -8.11 5.86
N ALA A 22 -8.18 -8.20 4.93
CA ALA A 22 -8.86 -9.46 4.63
C ALA A 22 -7.89 -10.56 4.16
N ALA A 23 -6.91 -10.22 3.32
CA ALA A 23 -5.90 -11.20 2.89
C ALA A 23 -5.05 -11.71 4.06
N TYR A 24 -4.74 -10.85 5.04
CA TYR A 24 -4.05 -11.27 6.26
C TYR A 24 -4.91 -12.17 7.15
N GLU A 25 -6.20 -11.88 7.28
CA GLU A 25 -7.16 -12.75 7.98
C GLU A 25 -7.29 -14.12 7.30
N ASP A 26 -7.19 -14.16 5.96
CA ASP A 26 -7.18 -15.38 5.15
C ASP A 26 -5.84 -16.14 5.19
N GLY A 27 -4.84 -15.64 5.94
CA GLY A 27 -3.57 -16.31 6.20
C GLY A 27 -2.42 -15.90 5.27
N ALA A 28 -2.56 -14.83 4.48
CA ALA A 28 -1.43 -14.27 3.76
C ALA A 28 -0.34 -13.82 4.74
N SER A 29 0.92 -14.15 4.44
CA SER A 29 2.04 -13.72 5.28
C SER A 29 2.50 -12.28 4.95
N ILE A 30 2.28 -11.83 3.72
CA ILE A 30 2.64 -10.48 3.26
C ILE A 30 1.75 -10.07 2.08
N VAL A 31 1.44 -8.77 1.98
CA VAL A 31 0.76 -8.18 0.82
C VAL A 31 1.74 -7.28 0.06
N ALA A 32 1.73 -7.37 -1.28
CA ALA A 32 2.48 -6.48 -2.15
C ALA A 32 1.53 -5.59 -2.97
N LEU A 33 1.71 -4.27 -2.88
CA LEU A 33 0.92 -3.28 -3.60
C LEU A 33 1.40 -3.21 -5.05
N ALA A 34 0.63 -3.79 -5.97
CA ALA A 34 1.04 -4.00 -7.35
C ALA A 34 1.15 -2.72 -8.19
N GLN A 35 0.49 -1.62 -7.79
CA GLN A 35 0.45 -0.38 -8.56
C GLN A 35 0.90 0.81 -7.71
N ALA A 36 1.66 1.74 -8.30
CA ALA A 36 2.18 2.91 -7.60
C ALA A 36 1.08 3.80 -6.99
N SER A 37 -0.12 3.86 -7.59
CA SER A 37 -1.27 4.59 -7.04
C SER A 37 -1.76 4.04 -5.70
N MET A 38 -1.43 2.79 -5.37
CA MET A 38 -1.79 2.13 -4.12
C MET A 38 -0.77 2.41 -3.01
N ALA A 39 0.38 3.03 -3.29
CA ALA A 39 1.48 3.15 -2.34
C ALA A 39 1.07 3.72 -0.97
N GLY A 40 0.16 4.70 -0.96
CA GLY A 40 -0.36 5.29 0.28
C GLY A 40 -1.25 4.36 1.12
N THR A 41 -1.64 3.20 0.60
CA THR A 41 -2.38 2.19 1.36
C THR A 41 -1.56 1.60 2.50
N ALA A 42 -0.23 1.54 2.36
CA ALA A 42 0.63 0.98 3.40
C ALA A 42 0.46 1.68 4.76
N ASP A 43 0.11 2.97 4.77
CA ASP A 43 -0.11 3.76 5.98
C ASP A 43 -1.49 3.54 6.62
N HIS A 44 -2.40 2.86 5.92
CA HIS A 44 -3.79 2.66 6.33
C HIS A 44 -4.09 1.25 6.83
N VAL A 45 -3.24 0.27 6.54
CA VAL A 45 -3.37 -1.12 7.02
C VAL A 45 -3.01 -1.19 8.49
N ARG A 46 -3.90 -1.76 9.31
CA ARG A 46 -3.73 -1.84 10.78
C ARG A 46 -3.49 -3.26 11.28
N ASN A 47 -3.94 -4.25 10.53
CA ASN A 47 -3.82 -5.66 10.88
C ASN A 47 -2.82 -6.32 9.95
N GLY A 48 -1.84 -7.02 10.53
CA GLY A 48 -0.79 -7.71 9.77
C GLY A 48 0.43 -6.82 9.44
N PRO A 49 1.43 -7.37 8.74
CA PRO A 49 2.62 -6.62 8.33
C PRO A 49 2.29 -5.44 7.42
N GLN A 50 3.15 -4.41 7.45
CA GLN A 50 3.02 -3.30 6.50
C GLN A 50 3.19 -3.82 5.06
N PRO A 51 2.23 -3.54 4.15
CA PRO A 51 2.33 -3.98 2.76
C PRO A 51 3.57 -3.44 2.05
N LEU A 52 4.16 -4.27 1.17
CA LEU A 52 5.28 -3.86 0.34
C LEU A 52 4.83 -2.85 -0.72
N SER A 53 5.61 -1.78 -0.89
CA SER A 53 5.32 -0.68 -1.80
C SER A 53 6.56 -0.37 -2.64
N SER A 54 6.47 -0.60 -3.97
CA SER A 54 7.61 -0.37 -4.86
C SER A 54 8.06 1.09 -4.93
N PRO A 55 7.19 2.12 -4.90
CA PRO A 55 7.66 3.51 -4.86
C PRO A 55 8.41 3.85 -3.56
N ALA A 56 7.95 3.34 -2.41
CA ALA A 56 8.61 3.58 -1.14
C ALA A 56 9.99 2.92 -1.09
N ALA A 57 10.07 1.64 -1.45
CA ALA A 57 11.33 0.90 -1.50
C ALA A 57 12.32 1.52 -2.50
N GLY A 58 11.85 1.95 -3.67
CA GLY A 58 12.70 2.60 -4.67
C GLY A 58 13.25 3.95 -4.18
N LEU A 59 12.42 4.76 -3.51
CA LEU A 59 12.86 6.04 -2.94
C LEU A 59 13.89 5.84 -1.82
N GLU A 60 13.65 4.90 -0.91
CA GLU A 60 14.59 4.57 0.16
C GLU A 60 15.96 4.18 -0.40
N GLN A 61 16.00 3.31 -1.40
CA GLN A 61 17.26 2.91 -2.04
C GLN A 61 17.96 4.07 -2.75
N ALA A 62 17.21 4.92 -3.45
CA ALA A 62 17.78 6.11 -4.09
C ALA A 62 18.39 7.08 -3.07
N MET A 63 17.77 7.24 -1.91
CA MET A 63 18.31 8.07 -0.83
C MET A 63 19.59 7.48 -0.24
N ASN A 64 19.62 6.17 -0.02
CA ASN A 64 20.81 5.47 0.48
C ASN A 64 22.00 5.64 -0.46
N MET A 65 21.78 5.54 -1.78
CA MET A 65 22.84 5.75 -2.79
C MET A 65 23.41 7.17 -2.84
N ILE A 66 22.70 8.17 -2.30
CA ILE A 66 23.16 9.57 -2.25
C ILE A 66 23.87 9.87 -0.91
N ALA A 67 23.58 9.08 0.12
CA ALA A 67 24.17 9.24 1.46
C ALA A 67 25.56 8.60 1.59
N ASP A 68 25.94 7.72 0.65
CA ASP A 68 27.26 7.12 0.48
C ASP A 68 28.23 8.02 -0.33
#